data_AF-A0A7S1E167-F1
#
_entry.id   AF-A0A7S1E167-F1
#
_cell.length_a   1.000
_cell.length_b   1.000
_cell.length_c   1.000
_cell.angle_alpha   90.00
_cell.angle_beta   90.00
_cell.angle_gamma   90.00
#
_symmetry.space_group_name_H-M   'P 1'
#
loop_
_entity.id
_entity.type
_entity.pdbx_description
1 polymer ?
#
loop_
_entity_poly.entity_id
_entity_poly.type
_entity_poly.pdbx_seq_one_letter_code
_entity_poly.pdbx_strand_id
1 'polypeptide(L)'
;FEQLTNGQKEAVQSALEVSERLVEVQKECGTKYSSTNIELDLSTAKVVTAWASGCSWSDALKLSGLAPGDLVRMLGRVMDALRQFGKLPYNPVRSSSFGEGKGVFDGSLGLGTDLRNLCRDAATSMDRYPVKDPLPFETDDLETEEGIPEDEEEK
;
A
#
# COMPACT_ATOMS: atom_id res chain seq x y z
N PHE A 1 7.51 -12.17 -14.49
CA PHE A 1 8.64 -11.38 -13.95
C PHE A 1 9.45 -10.61 -14.99
N GLU A 2 9.62 -11.10 -16.23
CA GLU A 2 10.56 -10.49 -17.19
C GLU A 2 10.27 -9.03 -17.56
N GLN A 3 9.01 -8.59 -17.46
CA GLN A 3 8.57 -7.25 -17.89
C GLN A 3 8.43 -6.24 -16.73
N LEU A 4 8.82 -6.62 -15.52
CA LEU A 4 8.86 -5.72 -14.35
C LEU A 4 10.24 -5.05 -14.24
N THR A 5 10.29 -3.83 -13.73
CA THR A 5 11.55 -3.16 -13.38
C THR A 5 12.23 -3.88 -12.21
N ASN A 6 13.53 -3.62 -11.99
CA ASN A 6 14.25 -4.25 -10.89
C ASN A 6 13.64 -3.90 -9.52
N GLY A 7 13.30 -2.62 -9.29
CA GLY A 7 12.62 -2.20 -8.06
C GLY A 7 11.27 -2.87 -7.87
N GLN A 8 10.52 -3.12 -8.95
CA GLN A 8 9.25 -3.87 -8.85
C GLN A 8 9.47 -5.35 -8.50
N LYS A 9 10.51 -5.98 -9.06
CA LYS A 9 10.87 -7.36 -8.73
C LYS A 9 11.26 -7.48 -7.26
N GLU A 10 12.07 -6.54 -6.76
CA GLU A 10 12.48 -6.48 -5.36
C GLU A 10 11.28 -6.30 -4.42
N ALA A 11 10.38 -5.36 -4.73
CA ALA A 11 9.16 -5.14 -3.95
C ALA A 11 8.25 -6.38 -3.92
N VAL A 12 8.09 -7.06 -5.07
CA VAL A 12 7.31 -8.30 -5.15
C VAL A 12 7.97 -9.42 -4.36
N GLN A 13 9.29 -9.58 -4.46
CA GLN A 13 10.01 -10.60 -3.71
C GLN A 13 9.85 -10.38 -2.20
N SER A 14 10.01 -9.15 -1.73
CA SER A 14 9.79 -8.80 -0.32
C SER A 14 8.35 -9.09 0.12
N ALA A 15 7.35 -8.79 -0.72
CA ALA A 15 5.95 -9.11 -0.42
C ALA A 15 5.70 -10.62 -0.32
N LEU A 16 6.33 -11.43 -1.17
CA LEU A 16 6.23 -12.89 -1.11
C LEU A 16 6.87 -13.45 0.17
N GLU A 17 8.06 -12.97 0.55
CA GLU A 17 8.73 -13.36 1.79
C GLU A 17 7.89 -13.01 3.04
N VAL A 18 7.27 -11.82 3.04
CA VAL A 18 6.34 -11.42 4.12
C VAL A 18 5.08 -12.29 4.14
N SER A 19 4.56 -12.67 2.96
CA SER A 19 3.40 -13.57 2.86
C SER A 19 3.70 -14.96 3.41
N GLU A 20 4.90 -15.51 3.12
CA GLU A 20 5.34 -16.79 3.68
C GLU A 20 5.41 -16.74 5.21
N ARG A 21 6.03 -15.68 5.75
CA ARG A 21 6.13 -15.47 7.20
C ARG A 21 4.75 -15.32 7.86
N LEU A 22 3.81 -14.65 7.19
CA LEU A 22 2.44 -14.52 7.69
C LEU A 22 1.76 -15.90 7.80
N VAL A 23 1.95 -16.77 6.80
CA VAL A 23 1.41 -18.13 6.81
C VAL A 23 2.02 -18.97 7.96
N GLU A 24 3.31 -18.81 8.24
CA GLU A 24 3.96 -19.47 9.38
C GLU A 24 3.33 -19.06 10.71
N VAL A 25 3.17 -17.75 10.96
CA VAL A 25 2.55 -17.24 12.18
C VAL A 25 1.08 -17.69 12.31
N GLN A 26 0.33 -17.68 11.20
CA GLN A 26 -1.06 -18.15 11.19
C GLN A 26 -1.18 -19.63 11.60
N LYS A 27 -0.22 -20.47 11.18
CA LYS A 27 -0.14 -21.88 11.58
C LYS A 27 0.16 -22.02 13.07
N GLU A 28 1.11 -21.26 13.59
CA GLU A 28 1.46 -21.26 15.03
C GLU A 28 0.26 -20.85 15.91
N CYS A 29 -0.54 -19.89 15.45
CA CYS A 29 -1.76 -19.45 16.15
C CYS A 29 -2.98 -20.38 15.94
N GLY A 30 -2.84 -21.49 15.20
CA GLY A 30 -3.92 -22.46 14.99
C GLY A 30 -5.05 -21.96 14.08
N THR A 31 -4.78 -21.00 13.20
CA THR A 31 -5.78 -20.46 12.28
C THR A 31 -6.14 -21.50 11.22
N LYS A 32 -7.43 -21.71 10.92
CA LYS A 32 -7.86 -22.71 9.93
C LYS A 32 -7.38 -22.34 8.54
N TYR A 33 -6.73 -23.28 7.85
CA TYR A 33 -6.12 -23.08 6.52
C TYR A 33 -7.11 -22.57 5.44
N SER A 34 -8.39 -22.93 5.57
CA SER A 34 -9.45 -22.52 4.63
C SER A 34 -9.78 -21.03 4.68
N SER A 35 -9.36 -20.32 5.73
CA SER A 35 -9.57 -18.89 5.95
C SER A 35 -8.31 -18.04 5.76
N THR A 36 -7.17 -18.67 5.40
CA THR A 36 -5.84 -18.03 5.48
C THR A 36 -5.04 -18.05 4.18
N ASN A 37 -5.59 -18.58 3.09
CA ASN A 37 -4.87 -18.59 1.81
C ASN A 37 -4.91 -17.20 1.19
N ILE A 38 -3.94 -16.35 1.56
CA ILE A 38 -3.70 -15.06 0.93
C ILE A 38 -2.79 -15.32 -0.27
N GLU A 39 -3.37 -15.25 -1.47
CA GLU A 39 -2.62 -15.38 -2.72
C GLU A 39 -2.32 -13.98 -3.28
N LEU A 40 -1.05 -13.74 -3.60
CA LEU A 40 -0.61 -12.52 -4.26
C LEU A 40 -0.66 -12.73 -5.78
N ASP A 41 -1.70 -12.20 -6.42
CA ASP A 41 -1.81 -12.17 -7.88
C ASP A 41 -1.04 -10.98 -8.47
N LEU A 42 -0.06 -11.29 -9.31
CA LEU A 42 0.82 -10.31 -9.98
C LEU A 42 0.45 -10.08 -11.45
N SER A 43 -0.59 -10.76 -11.95
CA SER A 43 -0.99 -10.72 -13.36
C SER A 43 -1.33 -9.30 -13.83
N THR A 44 -1.84 -8.47 -12.92
CA THR A 44 -2.30 -7.10 -13.20
C THR A 44 -1.25 -6.02 -12.91
N ALA A 45 -0.14 -6.35 -12.24
CA ALA A 45 0.86 -5.37 -11.80
C ALA A 45 1.43 -4.53 -12.96
N LYS A 46 1.59 -5.17 -14.13
CA LYS A 46 2.09 -4.50 -15.34
C LYS A 46 1.13 -3.44 -15.85
N VAL A 47 -0.16 -3.74 -15.95
CA VAL A 47 -1.16 -2.78 -16.45
C VAL A 47 -1.35 -1.63 -15.48
N VAL A 48 -1.33 -1.89 -14.17
CA VAL A 48 -1.42 -0.85 -13.13
C VAL A 48 -0.26 0.12 -13.26
N THR A 49 0.97 -0.38 -13.36
CA THR A 49 2.16 0.46 -13.53
C THR A 49 2.08 1.29 -14.81
N ALA A 50 1.77 0.64 -15.94
CA ALA A 50 1.67 1.33 -17.22
C ALA A 50 0.60 2.43 -17.20
N TRP A 51 -0.52 2.18 -16.50
CA TRP A 51 -1.59 3.14 -16.31
C TRP A 51 -1.12 4.35 -15.50
N ALA A 52 -0.47 4.14 -14.35
CA ALA A 52 0.08 5.23 -13.55
C ALA A 52 1.16 6.03 -14.32
N SER A 53 1.91 5.40 -15.23
CA SER A 53 2.87 6.08 -16.11
C SER A 53 2.24 6.83 -17.30
N GLY A 54 0.91 6.88 -17.40
CA GLY A 54 0.21 7.66 -18.42
C GLY A 54 -0.03 6.95 -19.76
N CYS A 55 0.00 5.61 -19.83
CA CYS A 55 -0.32 4.87 -21.07
C CYS A 55 -1.74 5.17 -21.60
N SER A 56 -2.01 4.95 -22.89
CA SER A 56 -3.37 5.15 -23.40
C SER A 56 -4.35 4.09 -22.86
N TRP A 57 -5.65 4.42 -22.77
CA TRP A 57 -6.67 3.44 -22.37
C TRP A 57 -6.72 2.22 -23.30
N SER A 58 -6.56 2.44 -24.61
CA SER A 58 -6.48 1.35 -25.59
C SER A 58 -5.29 0.43 -25.35
N ASP A 59 -4.14 0.96 -24.93
CA ASP A 59 -2.96 0.15 -24.64
C ASP A 59 -3.13 -0.61 -23.33
N ALA A 60 -3.73 0.01 -22.30
CA ALA A 60 -4.05 -0.65 -21.04
C ALA A 60 -4.99 -1.85 -21.23
N LEU A 61 -6.00 -1.73 -22.11
CA LEU A 61 -6.90 -2.84 -22.46
C LEU A 61 -6.15 -3.99 -23.14
N LYS A 62 -5.33 -3.68 -24.14
CA LYS A 62 -4.51 -4.70 -24.83
C LYS A 62 -3.52 -5.37 -23.87
N LEU A 63 -2.98 -4.60 -22.93
CA LEU A 63 -1.98 -5.06 -21.98
C LEU A 63 -2.57 -5.97 -20.90
N SER A 64 -3.79 -5.65 -20.43
CA SER A 64 -4.47 -6.43 -19.40
C SER A 64 -5.18 -7.67 -19.94
N GLY A 65 -5.67 -7.62 -21.18
CA GLY A 65 -6.54 -8.66 -21.74
C GLY A 65 -7.92 -8.74 -21.06
N LEU A 66 -8.26 -7.76 -20.22
CA LEU A 66 -9.53 -7.70 -19.50
C LEU A 66 -10.61 -6.99 -20.31
N ALA A 67 -11.88 -7.31 -20.00
CA ALA A 67 -12.99 -6.52 -20.49
C ALA A 67 -12.91 -5.08 -19.93
N PRO A 68 -13.38 -4.05 -20.68
CA PRO A 68 -13.23 -2.66 -20.26
C PRO A 68 -13.81 -2.34 -18.88
N GLY A 69 -14.98 -2.88 -18.55
CA GLY A 69 -15.59 -2.67 -17.23
C GLY A 69 -14.80 -3.30 -16.09
N ASP A 70 -14.15 -4.43 -16.34
CA ASP A 70 -13.36 -5.13 -15.32
C ASP A 70 -12.03 -4.43 -15.07
N LEU A 71 -11.41 -3.90 -16.13
CA LEU A 71 -10.23 -3.06 -16.00
C LEU A 71 -10.53 -1.79 -15.19
N VAL A 72 -11.67 -1.12 -15.45
CA VAL A 72 -12.09 0.05 -14.66
C VAL A 72 -12.27 -0.33 -13.18
N ARG A 73 -12.97 -1.43 -12.89
CA ARG A 73 -13.18 -1.89 -11.50
C ARG A 73 -11.87 -2.24 -10.80
N MET A 74 -10.96 -2.91 -11.49
CA MET A 74 -9.66 -3.31 -10.95
C MET A 74 -8.83 -2.06 -10.61
N LEU A 75 -8.68 -1.13 -11.57
CA LEU A 75 -7.94 0.11 -11.33
C LEU A 75 -8.61 0.97 -10.24
N GLY A 76 -9.95 0.99 -10.18
CA GLY A 76 -10.69 1.64 -9.09
C GLY A 76 -10.34 1.08 -7.71
N ARG A 77 -10.27 -0.25 -7.57
CA ARG A 77 -9.84 -0.90 -6.32
C ARG A 77 -8.39 -0.59 -5.95
N VAL A 78 -7.51 -0.43 -6.94
CA VAL A 78 -6.12 -0.01 -6.68
C VAL A 78 -6.10 1.42 -6.15
N MET A 79 -6.86 2.35 -6.74
CA MET A 79 -6.98 3.72 -6.21
C MET A 79 -7.56 3.73 -4.80
N ASP A 80 -8.59 2.92 -4.54
CA ASP A 80 -9.16 2.79 -3.19
C ASP A 80 -8.14 2.31 -2.16
N ALA A 81 -7.25 1.37 -2.55
CA ALA A 81 -6.17 0.90 -1.68
C ALA A 81 -5.11 1.98 -1.43
N LEU A 82 -4.68 2.69 -2.48
CA LEU A 82 -3.76 3.83 -2.35
C LEU A 82 -4.32 4.91 -1.43
N ARG A 83 -5.62 5.19 -1.53
CA ARG A 83 -6.32 6.12 -0.65
C ARG A 83 -6.33 5.65 0.80
N GLN A 84 -6.64 4.37 1.03
CA GLN A 84 -6.60 3.80 2.37
C GLN A 84 -5.21 3.92 2.97
N PHE A 85 -4.15 3.56 2.23
CA PHE A 85 -2.77 3.69 2.70
C PHE A 85 -2.35 5.14 2.95
N GLY A 86 -2.74 6.07 2.08
CA GLY A 86 -2.48 7.50 2.27
C GLY A 86 -3.20 8.10 3.48
N LYS A 87 -4.29 7.48 3.96
CA LYS A 87 -5.08 7.92 5.13
C LYS A 87 -4.81 7.11 6.40
N LEU A 88 -3.91 6.12 6.36
CA LEU A 88 -3.60 5.35 7.57
C LEU A 88 -2.92 6.27 8.60
N PRO A 89 -3.46 6.38 9.83
CA PRO A 89 -2.83 7.20 10.85
C PRO A 89 -1.45 6.65 11.20
N TYR A 90 -0.51 7.54 11.51
CA TYR A 90 0.73 7.14 12.16
C TYR A 90 0.40 6.69 13.59
N ASN A 91 0.18 5.39 13.77
CA ASN A 91 -0.06 4.81 15.08
C ASN A 91 1.11 3.87 15.44
N PRO A 92 2.15 4.37 16.11
CA PRO A 92 3.24 3.51 16.57
C PRO A 92 2.66 2.53 17.60
N VAL A 93 2.51 1.27 17.21
CA VAL A 93 1.98 0.22 18.10
C VAL A 93 3.05 -0.11 19.13
N ARG A 94 3.14 0.67 20.21
CA ARG A 94 3.95 0.32 21.37
C ARG A 94 3.23 -0.82 22.10
N SER A 95 3.80 -2.02 22.11
CA SER A 95 3.28 -3.09 22.97
C SER A 95 3.39 -2.64 24.43
N SER A 96 2.26 -2.37 25.08
CA SER A 96 2.19 -2.11 26.53
C SER A 96 2.04 -3.40 27.35
N SER A 97 2.23 -4.56 26.75
CA SER A 97 2.21 -5.85 27.45
C SER A 97 3.54 -6.55 27.27
N PHE A 98 4.38 -6.57 28.32
CA PHE A 98 4.85 -7.81 28.94
C PHE A 98 5.54 -7.47 30.26
N GLY A 99 4.91 -7.88 31.37
CA GLY A 99 5.58 -7.97 32.65
C GLY A 99 6.80 -8.89 32.53
N GLU A 100 7.84 -8.54 33.28
CA GLU A 100 8.99 -9.39 33.62
C GLU A 100 9.68 -10.10 32.43
N GLY A 101 10.58 -9.37 31.78
CA GLY A 101 11.91 -9.93 31.52
C GLY A 101 12.05 -10.91 30.36
N LYS A 102 11.49 -10.63 29.18
CA LYS A 102 12.09 -10.94 27.87
C LYS A 102 11.16 -10.51 26.73
N GLY A 103 11.67 -9.66 25.84
CA GLY A 103 11.03 -9.38 24.55
C GLY A 103 10.90 -7.89 24.27
N VAL A 104 11.94 -7.31 23.68
CA VAL A 104 11.78 -6.06 22.90
C VAL A 104 11.03 -6.46 21.64
N PHE A 105 9.70 -6.44 21.69
CA PHE A 105 8.91 -6.38 20.47
C PHE A 105 8.84 -4.90 20.08
N ASP A 106 9.74 -4.55 19.18
CA ASP A 106 9.74 -3.29 18.46
C ASP A 106 8.42 -3.17 17.70
N GLY A 107 7.64 -2.15 18.06
CA GLY A 107 6.30 -1.94 17.53
C GLY A 107 6.31 -1.70 16.02
N SER A 108 5.20 -1.99 15.34
CA SER A 108 4.99 -1.48 13.99
C SER A 108 4.91 0.06 14.04
N LEU A 109 5.83 0.74 13.36
CA LEU A 109 5.92 2.21 13.28
C LEU A 109 4.78 2.85 12.45
N GLY A 110 3.66 2.16 12.21
CA GLY A 110 2.66 2.61 11.22
C GLY A 110 3.28 2.79 9.83
N LEU A 111 2.58 3.50 8.93
CA LEU A 111 3.20 3.96 7.68
C LEU A 111 3.83 5.34 7.93
N GLY A 112 5.10 5.52 7.57
CA GLY A 112 5.78 6.82 7.66
C GLY A 112 5.16 7.85 6.70
N THR A 113 5.37 9.14 6.98
CA THR A 113 4.80 10.26 6.21
C THR A 113 5.20 10.20 4.74
N ASP A 114 6.45 9.84 4.44
CA ASP A 114 6.94 9.67 3.07
C ASP A 114 6.12 8.66 2.28
N LEU A 115 5.78 7.51 2.89
CA LEU A 115 5.01 6.48 2.23
C LEU A 115 3.56 6.92 2.00
N ARG A 116 2.96 7.67 2.95
CA ARG A 116 1.63 8.26 2.76
C ARG A 116 1.61 9.23 1.57
N ASN A 117 2.64 10.08 1.47
CA ASN A 117 2.80 11.02 0.35
C ASN A 117 2.99 10.29 -0.98
N LEU A 118 3.82 9.24 -1.02
CA LEU A 118 3.97 8.40 -2.22
C LEU A 118 2.65 7.75 -2.65
N CYS A 119 1.80 7.33 -1.70
CA CYS A 119 0.46 6.81 -2.02
C CYS A 119 -0.46 7.88 -2.62
N ARG A 120 -0.40 9.12 -2.12
CA ARG A 120 -1.15 10.27 -2.65
C ARG A 120 -0.73 10.61 -4.07
N ASP A 121 0.58 10.67 -4.32
CA ASP A 121 1.15 10.94 -5.65
C ASP A 121 0.77 9.84 -6.65
N ALA A 122 0.82 8.58 -6.23
CA ALA A 122 0.40 7.45 -7.05
C ALA A 122 -1.09 7.51 -7.38
N ALA A 123 -1.96 7.84 -6.42
CA ALA A 123 -3.39 8.00 -6.66
C ALA A 123 -3.67 9.13 -7.67
N THR A 124 -3.00 10.27 -7.50
CA THR A 124 -3.09 11.41 -8.43
C THR A 124 -2.65 11.02 -9.85
N SER A 125 -1.60 10.20 -9.97
CA SER A 125 -1.11 9.70 -11.26
C SER A 125 -2.09 8.73 -11.93
N MET A 126 -2.94 8.05 -11.15
CA MET A 126 -3.94 7.12 -11.64
C MET A 126 -5.29 7.76 -11.98
N ASP A 127 -5.59 8.94 -11.41
CA ASP A 127 -6.85 9.67 -11.60
C ASP A 127 -6.94 10.30 -12.99
N ARG A 128 -7.50 9.53 -13.95
CA ARG A 128 -7.71 9.99 -15.32
C ARG A 128 -8.77 9.16 -16.03
N TYR A 129 -9.48 9.78 -16.98
CA TYR A 129 -10.55 9.09 -17.69
C TYR A 129 -10.06 7.80 -18.39
N PRO A 130 -10.78 6.67 -18.26
CA PRO A 130 -12.11 6.50 -17.65
C PRO A 130 -12.13 6.16 -16.15
N VAL A 131 -10.96 6.06 -15.52
CA VAL A 131 -10.79 5.70 -14.10
C VAL A 131 -10.61 6.99 -13.31
N LYS A 132 -11.74 7.55 -12.85
CA LYS A 132 -11.74 8.78 -12.04
C LYS A 132 -11.86 8.48 -10.56
N ASP A 133 -11.14 9.24 -9.74
CA ASP A 133 -11.30 9.21 -8.30
C ASP A 133 -12.56 10.00 -7.89
N PRO A 134 -13.57 9.39 -7.25
CA PRO A 134 -14.72 10.11 -6.73
C PRO A 134 -14.39 10.94 -5.48
N LEU A 135 -13.28 10.66 -4.80
CA LEU A 135 -12.89 11.25 -3.51
C LEU A 135 -11.39 11.57 -3.50
N PRO A 136 -10.94 12.53 -4.34
CA PRO A 136 -9.55 12.95 -4.39
C PRO A 136 -9.10 13.49 -3.02
N PHE A 137 -7.79 13.40 -2.76
CA PHE A 137 -7.20 14.01 -1.57
C PHE A 137 -7.39 15.52 -1.58
N GLU A 138 -7.65 16.10 -0.41
CA GLU A 138 -7.71 17.55 -0.26
C GLU A 138 -6.29 18.10 -0.29
N THR A 139 -6.08 19.30 -0.85
CA THR A 139 -4.75 19.94 -0.87
C THR A 139 -4.19 20.18 0.53
N ASP A 140 -5.08 20.22 1.53
CA ASP A 140 -4.77 20.44 2.93
C ASP A 140 -4.48 19.13 3.69
N ASP A 141 -4.64 17.96 3.05
CA ASP A 141 -4.26 16.64 3.62
C ASP A 141 -2.74 16.43 3.67
N LEU A 142 -1.94 17.40 3.19
CA LEU A 142 -0.49 17.39 3.33
C LEU A 142 -0.14 17.65 4.80
N GLU A 143 -0.02 16.56 5.56
CA GLU A 143 0.59 16.56 6.89
C GLU A 143 2.04 17.07 6.75
N THR A 144 2.19 18.38 6.91
CA THR A 144 3.45 18.99 7.33
C THR A 144 3.80 18.34 8.67
N GLU A 145 5.08 18.08 8.97
CA GLU A 145 5.47 17.50 10.26
C GLU A 145 4.97 18.38 11.43
N GLU A 146 3.73 18.18 11.88
CA GLU A 146 3.16 18.90 12.99
C GLU A 146 3.67 18.25 14.29
N GLY A 147 4.58 18.96 14.96
CA GLY A 147 4.64 18.98 16.43
C GLY A 147 5.74 18.15 17.08
N ILE A 148 6.99 18.57 16.95
CA ILE A 148 7.85 18.58 18.14
C ILE A 148 7.69 19.99 18.73
N PRO A 149 6.99 20.17 19.87
CA PRO A 149 7.01 21.46 20.55
C PRO A 149 8.46 21.74 20.96
N GLU A 150 9.07 22.76 20.37
CA GLU A 150 10.31 23.33 20.88
C GLU A 150 9.98 23.92 22.25
N ASP A 151 10.51 23.31 23.32
CA ASP A 151 10.42 23.85 24.67
C ASP A 151 10.93 25.30 24.65
N GLU A 152 10.03 26.24 24.95
CA GLU A 152 10.38 27.65 25.15
C GLU A 152 11.37 27.75 26.33
N GLU A 153 12.65 28.00 26.04
CA GLU A 153 13.62 28.45 27.03
C GLU A 153 13.19 29.83 27.55
N GLU A 154 12.41 29.85 28.64
CA GLU A 154 12.19 31.05 29.44
C GLU A 154 13.54 31.57 29.99
N LYS A 155 13.87 32.81 29.62
CA LYS A 155 14.98 33.60 30.18
C LYS A 155 14.50 34.56 31.26
#